data_AF-A0A183U6Q1-F1
#
_entry.id   AF-A0A183U6Q1-F1
#
_cell.length_a   1.000
_cell.length_b   1.000
_cell.length_c   1.000
_cell.angle_alpha   90.00
_cell.angle_beta   90.00
_cell.angle_gamma   90.00
#
_symmetry.space_group_name_H-M   'P 1'
#
loop_
_entity.id
_entity.type
_entity.pdbx_description
1 polymer ?
#
loop_
_entity_poly.entity_id
_entity_poly.type
_entity_poly.pdbx_seq_one_letter_code
_entity_poly.pdbx_strand_id
1 'polypeptide(L)'
;MHSVLQSGHLQCLLNKPLQVSSLRHCGNGVVDGEEECDCGPRDECFDPCCDPLTCTLRAHAQCAAHQPCCLRCQVSSSNDSPTQSTNIMNSYRKVYN
;
A
#
# COMPACT_ATOMS: atom_id res chain seq x y z
N MET A 1 -49.86 3.50 0.72
CA MET A 1 -48.71 2.71 0.18
C MET A 1 -48.42 3.07 -1.29
N HIS A 2 -48.31 4.34 -1.71
CA HIS A 2 -47.92 4.68 -3.11
C HIS A 2 -47.42 6.14 -3.25
N SER A 3 -46.54 6.62 -2.36
CA SER A 3 -46.10 8.03 -2.45
C SER A 3 -44.66 8.32 -2.07
N VAL A 4 -43.88 7.32 -1.65
CA VAL A 4 -42.45 7.53 -1.33
C VAL A 4 -41.58 7.57 -2.60
N LEU A 5 -42.06 7.01 -3.72
CA LEU A 5 -41.29 6.96 -4.97
C LEU A 5 -41.29 8.28 -5.77
N GLN A 6 -42.23 9.19 -5.50
CA GLN A 6 -42.49 10.36 -6.36
C GLN A 6 -42.05 11.69 -5.75
N SER A 7 -41.69 11.69 -4.47
CA SER A 7 -41.01 12.81 -3.83
C SER A 7 -39.52 12.54 -3.99
N GLY A 8 -38.76 13.47 -4.58
CA GLY A 8 -37.34 13.32 -4.96
C GLY A 8 -36.32 13.07 -3.84
N HIS A 9 -36.67 12.26 -2.84
CA HIS A 9 -35.84 11.79 -1.73
C HIS A 9 -35.12 10.46 -2.01
N LEU A 10 -35.38 9.82 -3.15
CA LEU A 10 -34.70 8.60 -3.58
C LEU A 10 -33.48 8.86 -4.48
N GLN A 11 -32.99 10.10 -4.52
CA GLN A 11 -31.78 10.46 -5.27
C GLN A 11 -30.56 9.62 -4.84
N CYS A 12 -30.51 9.19 -3.57
CA CYS A 12 -29.49 8.27 -3.07
C CYS A 12 -29.60 6.84 -3.65
N LEU A 13 -30.81 6.38 -4.01
CA LEU A 13 -31.04 5.03 -4.55
C LEU A 13 -31.09 4.96 -6.08
N LEU A 14 -31.13 6.10 -6.76
CA LEU A 14 -31.15 6.20 -8.23
C LEU A 14 -29.75 6.32 -8.85
N ASN A 15 -28.71 6.42 -8.04
CA ASN A 15 -27.36 6.18 -8.52
C ASN A 15 -27.25 4.68 -8.79
N LYS A 16 -27.21 4.30 -10.08
CA LYS A 16 -26.56 3.05 -10.50
C LYS A 16 -25.28 2.96 -9.67
N PRO A 17 -25.04 1.88 -8.90
CA PRO A 17 -23.76 1.76 -8.23
C PRO A 17 -22.74 1.89 -9.35
N LEU A 18 -21.94 2.97 -9.30
CA LEU A 18 -20.65 2.96 -9.97
C LEU A 18 -20.10 1.60 -9.58
N GLN A 19 -19.88 0.75 -10.59
CA GLN A 19 -19.46 -0.62 -10.39
C GLN A 19 -18.52 -0.60 -9.20
N VAL A 20 -18.82 -1.40 -8.18
CA VAL A 20 -17.87 -1.64 -7.09
C VAL A 20 -16.76 -2.48 -7.72
N SER A 21 -16.08 -1.92 -8.72
CA SER A 21 -14.81 -2.35 -9.22
C SER A 21 -13.90 -2.03 -8.07
N SER A 22 -13.83 -2.93 -7.09
CA SER A 22 -12.70 -3.07 -6.16
C SER A 22 -12.04 -1.71 -5.93
N LEU A 23 -12.76 -0.78 -5.27
CA LEU A 23 -12.32 0.60 -5.05
C LEU A 23 -10.86 0.50 -4.62
N ARG A 24 -9.96 0.92 -5.51
CA ARG A 24 -8.56 0.53 -5.56
C ARG A 24 -7.92 0.82 -4.20
N HIS A 25 -7.46 -0.20 -3.48
CA HIS A 25 -6.61 0.01 -2.31
C HIS A 25 -5.26 0.60 -2.76
N CYS A 26 -4.81 0.20 -3.94
CA CYS A 26 -3.60 0.71 -4.57
C CYS A 26 -3.47 2.23 -4.58
N GLY A 27 -2.38 2.69 -3.98
CA GLY A 27 -2.01 4.07 -3.79
C GLY A 27 -2.40 4.64 -2.42
N ASN A 28 -2.84 3.79 -1.48
CA ASN A 28 -3.15 4.19 -0.10
C ASN A 28 -1.95 4.02 0.85
N GLY A 29 -0.84 3.46 0.36
CA GLY A 29 0.38 3.20 1.13
C GLY A 29 0.33 1.95 2.02
N VAL A 30 -0.66 1.08 1.84
CA VAL A 30 -0.83 -0.17 2.58
C VAL A 30 -0.92 -1.33 1.59
N VAL A 31 -0.08 -2.34 1.77
CA VAL A 31 -0.09 -3.53 0.93
C VAL A 31 -1.20 -4.47 1.40
N ASP A 32 -2.29 -4.57 0.63
CA ASP A 32 -3.45 -5.41 0.96
C ASP A 32 -3.87 -6.32 -0.21
N GLY A 33 -4.46 -7.48 0.12
CA GLY A 33 -5.02 -8.40 -0.88
C GLY A 33 -3.98 -8.98 -1.83
N GLU A 34 -4.07 -8.60 -3.11
CA GLU A 34 -3.22 -9.10 -4.21
C GLU A 34 -2.00 -8.19 -4.50
N GLU A 35 -1.83 -7.12 -3.73
CA GLU A 35 -0.76 -6.13 -3.95
C GLU A 35 0.60 -6.67 -3.50
N GLU A 36 1.64 -6.34 -4.25
CA GLU A 36 3.02 -6.71 -3.93
C GLU A 36 3.80 -5.53 -3.32
N CYS A 37 3.30 -4.30 -3.57
CA CYS A 37 3.85 -3.06 -3.04
C CYS A 37 2.80 -1.94 -3.12
N ASP A 38 2.87 -0.97 -2.21
CA ASP A 38 2.12 0.28 -2.32
C ASP A 38 3.02 1.42 -1.85
N CYS A 39 3.27 2.38 -2.75
CA CYS A 39 4.13 3.53 -2.54
C CYS A 39 3.34 4.84 -2.44
N GLY A 40 2.03 4.75 -2.23
CA GLY A 40 1.13 5.89 -2.17
C GLY A 40 0.62 6.36 -3.55
N PRO A 41 0.02 7.55 -3.61
CA PRO A 41 -0.57 8.10 -4.83
C PRO A 41 0.45 8.17 -5.96
N ARG A 42 -0.01 8.00 -7.21
CA ARG A 42 0.84 7.99 -8.41
C ARG A 42 1.82 9.16 -8.49
N ASP A 43 1.38 10.36 -8.13
CA ASP A 43 2.19 11.59 -8.25
C ASP A 43 3.20 11.74 -7.09
N GLU A 44 3.07 10.93 -6.05
CA GLU A 44 3.91 10.93 -4.85
C GLU A 44 4.78 9.67 -4.74
N CYS A 45 4.53 8.65 -5.57
CA CYS A 45 5.33 7.43 -5.60
C CYS A 45 6.66 7.65 -6.33
N PHE A 46 7.75 7.69 -5.56
CA PHE A 46 9.12 7.73 -6.08
C PHE A 46 9.87 6.39 -5.93
N ASP A 47 9.16 5.33 -5.56
CA ASP A 47 9.75 4.00 -5.40
C ASP A 47 10.07 3.38 -6.79
N PRO A 48 11.35 3.21 -7.15
CA PRO A 48 11.71 2.70 -8.47
C PRO A 48 11.37 1.21 -8.63
N CYS A 49 11.03 0.51 -7.55
CA CYS A 49 10.75 -0.92 -7.55
C CYS A 49 9.25 -1.23 -7.66
N CYS A 50 8.39 -0.23 -7.39
CA CYS A 50 6.94 -0.38 -7.41
C CYS A 50 6.32 0.29 -8.65
N ASP A 51 5.29 -0.33 -9.23
CA ASP A 51 4.43 0.31 -10.22
C ASP A 51 3.18 0.90 -9.53
N PRO A 52 3.05 2.23 -9.42
CA PRO A 52 1.96 2.87 -8.69
C PRO A 52 0.60 2.76 -9.39
N LEU A 53 0.53 2.28 -10.62
CA LEU A 53 -0.74 2.06 -11.33
C LEU A 53 -1.35 0.70 -11.01
N THR A 54 -0.50 -0.28 -10.68
CA THR A 54 -0.90 -1.67 -10.49
C THR A 54 -0.63 -2.19 -9.09
N CYS A 55 0.16 -1.49 -8.28
CA CYS A 55 0.62 -1.94 -6.96
C CYS A 55 1.29 -3.31 -6.99
N THR A 56 2.01 -3.55 -8.09
CA THR A 56 2.84 -4.72 -8.29
C THR A 56 4.30 -4.29 -8.37
N LEU A 57 5.19 -5.19 -8.00
CA LEU A 57 6.61 -4.98 -8.22
C LEU A 57 6.88 -4.88 -9.72
N ARG A 58 7.84 -4.05 -10.08
CA ARG A 58 8.32 -4.02 -11.47
C ARG A 58 9.06 -5.33 -11.75
N ALA A 59 9.12 -5.74 -13.01
CA ALA A 59 9.71 -7.02 -13.42
C ALA A 59 11.16 -7.27 -12.94
N HIS A 60 11.93 -6.23 -12.62
CA HIS A 60 13.31 -6.33 -12.14
C HIS A 60 13.43 -6.30 -10.60
N ALA A 61 12.31 -6.12 -9.89
CA ALA A 61 12.25 -5.94 -8.45
C ALA A 61 11.81 -7.23 -7.74
N GLN A 62 12.45 -7.49 -6.60
CA GLN A 62 12.11 -8.57 -5.66
C GLN A 62 11.49 -8.04 -4.36
N CYS A 63 11.57 -6.72 -4.15
CA CYS A 63 11.08 -6.00 -2.99
C CYS A 63 10.82 -4.54 -3.35
N ALA A 64 10.03 -3.83 -2.54
CA ALA A 64 9.80 -2.40 -2.70
C ALA A 64 10.91 -1.60 -2.00
N ALA A 65 11.37 -0.49 -2.59
CA ALA A 65 12.55 0.24 -2.09
C ALA A 65 12.38 0.79 -0.66
N HIS A 66 11.14 1.10 -0.26
CA HIS A 66 10.84 1.61 1.07
C HIS A 66 10.89 0.52 2.18
N GLN A 67 11.03 -0.76 1.82
CA GLN A 67 11.15 -1.85 2.79
C GLN A 67 12.55 -1.91 3.41
N PRO A 68 12.66 -2.21 4.72
CA PRO A 68 13.92 -2.14 5.47
C PRO A 68 15.03 -3.07 4.98
N CYS A 69 14.68 -4.14 4.28
CA CYS A 69 15.61 -5.14 3.73
C CYS A 69 15.70 -5.08 2.19
N CYS A 70 15.32 -3.96 1.58
CA CYS A 70 15.39 -3.80 0.14
C CYS A 70 16.52 -2.85 -0.24
N LEU A 71 17.49 -3.34 -1.01
CA LEU A 71 18.57 -2.53 -1.57
C LEU A 71 18.56 -2.68 -3.08
N ARG A 72 18.32 -1.56 -3.80
CA ARG A 72 18.27 -1.55 -5.27
C ARG A 72 17.29 -2.60 -5.83
N CYS A 73 16.10 -2.68 -5.24
CA CYS A 73 15.05 -3.63 -5.60
C CYS A 73 15.42 -5.12 -5.43
N GLN A 74 16.49 -5.43 -4.68
CA GLN A 74 16.85 -6.80 -4.31
C GLN A 74 16.78 -6.96 -2.79
N VAL A 75 16.36 -8.15 -2.35
CA VAL A 75 16.33 -8.48 -0.93
C VAL A 75 17.78 -8.57 -0.44
N SER A 76 18.14 -7.72 0.52
CA SER A 76 19.47 -7.73 1.13
C SER A 76 19.61 -8.89 2.11
N SER A 77 20.80 -9.48 2.20
CA SER A 77 21.09 -10.46 3.24
C SER A 77 21.02 -9.78 4.62
N SER A 78 20.72 -10.54 5.69
CA SER A 78 20.60 -10.00 7.05
C SER A 78 21.84 -9.20 7.52
N ASN A 79 23.00 -9.47 6.92
CA ASN A 79 24.27 -8.82 7.21
C ASN A 79 24.44 -7.45 6.53
N ASP A 80 23.61 -7.13 5.54
CA ASP A 80 23.68 -5.91 4.73
C ASP A 80 22.58 -4.88 5.10
N SER A 81 21.73 -5.20 6.08
CA SER A 81 20.64 -4.33 6.53
C SER A 81 21.23 -2.98 7.01
N PRO A 82 20.82 -1.82 6.45
CA PRO A 82 21.30 -0.52 6.90
C PRO A 82 20.70 -0.17 8.27
N THR A 83 21.29 -0.72 9.35
CA THR A 83 21.18 -0.27 10.75
C THR A 83 19.80 0.16 11.28
N GLN A 84 18.66 -0.26 10.73
CA GLN A 84 17.36 -0.07 11.40
C GLN A 84 17.17 -1.06 12.56
N SER A 85 17.89 -2.19 12.53
CA SER A 85 17.92 -3.14 13.63
C SER A 85 18.71 -2.68 14.84
N THR A 86 19.62 -1.70 14.72
CA THR A 86 20.38 -1.23 15.90
C THR A 86 19.48 -0.45 16.85
N ASN A 87 18.52 0.35 16.39
CA ASN A 87 17.70 1.16 17.30
C ASN A 87 16.69 0.34 18.12
N ILE A 88 16.01 -0.64 17.51
CA ILE A 88 15.07 -1.51 18.25
C ILE A 88 15.84 -2.48 19.15
N MET A 89 16.88 -3.16 18.65
CA MET A 89 17.66 -4.11 19.45
C MET A 89 18.46 -3.41 20.57
N ASN A 90 18.95 -2.18 20.36
CA ASN A 90 19.61 -1.40 21.42
C ASN A 90 18.61 -0.89 22.47
N SER A 91 17.36 -0.63 22.11
CA SER A 91 16.30 -0.26 23.06
C SER A 91 15.99 -1.43 24.00
N TYR A 92 15.83 -2.64 23.46
CA TYR A 92 15.67 -3.86 24.29
C TYR A 92 16.92 -4.14 25.15
N ARG A 93 18.13 -3.96 24.62
CA ARG A 93 19.37 -4.23 25.36
C ARG A 93 19.63 -3.28 26.55
N LYS A 94 19.10 -2.05 26.51
CA LYS A 94 19.15 -1.07 27.60
C LYS A 94 18.16 -1.31 28.73
N VAL A 95 17.08 -2.05 28.48
CA VAL A 95 16.07 -2.36 29.51
C VAL A 95 16.51 -3.55 30.39
N TYR A 96 17.32 -4.45 29.84
CA TYR A 96 17.75 -5.69 30.50
C TYR A 96 19.26 -5.74 30.85
N ASN A 97 19.99 -4.61 30.77
CA ASN A 97 21.33 -4.45 31.35
C ASN A 97 21.40 -3.19 32.21
#